data_AF-W4Q8A0-F1
#
_entry.id   AF-W4Q8A0-F1
#
_cell.length_a   1.000
_cell.length_b   1.000
_cell.length_c   1.000
_cell.angle_alpha   90.00
_cell.angle_beta   90.00
_cell.angle_gamma   90.00
#
_symmetry.space_group_name_H-M   'P 1'
#
loop_
_entity.id
_entity.type
_entity.pdbx_description
1 polymer ?
#
loop_
_entity_poly.entity_id
_entity_poly.type
_entity_poly.pdbx_seq_one_letter_code
_entity_poly.pdbx_strand_id
1 'polypeptide(L)'
;MGKHILIGAAVGLLVAWLLNVNILAGLIIGGAFGSIIRILLEKRTEPSETLRLHEEELDITKKRVQTGEVKIHHEVVDDQKTITIPIKRQEMVIEAANEEELRIPIKEEEIEIRKRPVKVNEVSVSKHQIEKIETITEKLKKEVADVEVKGEADIIKNGDN
;
A
#
# COMPACT_ATOMS: atom_id res chain seq x y z
N MET A 1 -7.95 6.66 55.43
CA MET A 1 -9.13 6.23 56.20
C MET A 1 -9.47 7.10 57.42
N GLY A 2 -8.53 7.84 58.04
CA GLY A 2 -8.79 8.55 59.32
C GLY A 2 -9.37 9.98 59.26
N LYS A 3 -9.44 10.65 58.09
CA LYS A 3 -9.81 12.08 58.04
C LYS A 3 -11.28 12.39 58.37
N HIS A 4 -12.21 11.51 58.03
CA HIS A 4 -13.65 11.77 58.19
C HIS A 4 -14.17 11.51 59.61
N ILE A 5 -13.56 10.55 60.32
CA ILE A 5 -13.79 10.33 61.75
C ILE A 5 -13.37 11.57 62.54
N LEU A 6 -12.27 12.21 62.13
CA LEU A 6 -11.74 13.41 62.76
C LEU A 6 -12.64 14.63 62.57
N ILE A 7 -13.27 14.77 61.39
CA ILE A 7 -14.24 15.84 61.11
C ILE A 7 -15.54 15.62 61.91
N GLY A 8 -16.05 14.38 61.97
CA GLY A 8 -17.24 14.07 62.78
C GLY A 8 -17.02 14.25 64.29
N ALA A 9 -15.81 13.90 64.77
CA ALA A 9 -15.39 14.13 66.15
C ALA A 9 -15.29 15.62 66.50
N ALA A 10 -14.76 16.46 65.59
CA ALA A 10 -14.67 17.90 65.79
C ALA A 10 -16.06 18.57 65.86
N VAL A 11 -17.00 18.17 64.99
CA VAL A 11 -18.39 18.67 65.03
C VAL A 11 -19.10 18.21 66.30
N GLY A 12 -18.92 16.96 66.71
CA GLY A 12 -19.49 16.43 67.96
C GLY A 12 -18.97 17.13 69.22
N LEU A 13 -17.68 17.49 69.25
CA LEU A 13 -17.07 18.30 70.32
C LEU A 13 -17.69 19.70 70.42
N LEU A 14 -17.92 20.36 69.28
CA LEU A 14 -18.50 21.70 69.20
C LEU A 14 -19.96 21.72 69.72
N VAL A 15 -20.75 20.70 69.36
CA VAL A 15 -22.14 20.54 69.85
C VAL A 15 -22.19 20.21 71.34
N ALA A 16 -21.27 19.38 71.84
CA ALA A 16 -21.21 19.05 73.27
C ALA A 16 -20.86 20.26 74.15
N TRP A 17 -19.96 21.13 73.67
CA TRP A 17 -19.61 22.39 74.34
C TRP A 17 -20.80 23.35 74.41
N LEU A 18 -21.61 23.45 73.34
CA LEU A 18 -22.79 24.30 73.30
C LEU A 18 -23.91 23.83 74.25
N LEU A 19 -24.09 22.51 74.37
CA LEU A 19 -25.13 21.90 75.23
C LEU A 19 -24.64 21.58 76.65
N ASN A 20 -23.40 21.96 76.99
CA ASN A 20 -22.75 21.75 78.29
C ASN A 20 -22.78 20.28 78.76
N VAL A 21 -22.63 19.33 77.83
CA VAL A 21 -22.56 17.89 78.10
C VAL A 21 -21.10 17.42 78.09
N ASN A 22 -20.79 16.36 78.84
CA ASN A 22 -19.43 15.84 78.96
C ASN A 22 -18.83 15.53 77.58
N ILE A 23 -17.66 16.11 77.34
CA ILE A 23 -16.90 16.06 76.08
C ILE A 23 -16.67 14.61 75.58
N LEU A 24 -16.46 13.65 76.50
CA LEU A 24 -16.34 12.24 76.15
C LEU A 24 -17.59 11.66 75.47
N ALA A 25 -18.80 12.10 75.85
CA ALA A 25 -20.05 11.63 75.26
C ALA A 25 -20.25 12.17 73.83
N GLY A 26 -19.80 13.40 73.56
CA GLY A 26 -19.85 14.01 72.22
C GLY A 26 -18.95 13.33 71.19
N LEU A 27 -17.77 12.85 71.60
CA LEU A 27 -16.86 12.08 70.75
C LEU A 27 -17.44 10.74 70.31
N ILE A 28 -18.15 10.04 71.21
CA ILE A 28 -18.78 8.76 70.92
C ILE A 28 -19.92 8.93 69.90
N ILE A 29 -20.79 9.93 70.10
CA ILE A 29 -21.94 10.18 69.22
C ILE A 29 -21.48 10.65 67.83
N GLY A 30 -20.51 11.57 67.76
CA GLY A 30 -19.96 12.07 66.48
C GLY A 30 -19.20 11.00 65.68
N GLY A 31 -18.48 10.11 66.37
CA GLY A 31 -17.79 8.97 65.73
C GLY A 31 -18.77 7.94 65.15
N ALA A 32 -19.87 7.66 65.86
CA ALA A 32 -20.94 6.79 65.37
C ALA A 32 -21.67 7.41 64.18
N PHE A 33 -22.00 8.71 64.23
CA PHE A 33 -22.70 9.41 63.15
C PHE A 33 -21.85 9.52 61.87
N GLY A 34 -20.54 9.78 62.01
CA GLY A 34 -19.61 9.78 60.88
C GLY A 34 -19.45 8.40 60.23
N SER A 35 -19.54 7.33 61.02
CA SER A 35 -19.54 5.94 60.53
C SER A 35 -20.85 5.58 59.82
N ILE A 36 -22.00 6.03 60.35
CA ILE A 36 -23.32 5.84 59.74
C ILE A 36 -23.45 6.64 58.43
N ILE A 37 -22.94 7.88 58.38
CA ILE A 37 -22.91 8.70 57.16
C ILE A 37 -22.11 8.03 56.05
N ARG A 38 -21.01 7.34 56.39
CA ARG A 38 -20.23 6.58 55.40
C ARG A 38 -21.06 5.46 54.75
N ILE A 39 -21.82 4.73 55.56
CA ILE A 39 -22.71 3.66 55.08
C ILE A 39 -23.84 4.24 54.21
N LEU A 40 -24.35 5.44 54.54
CA LEU A 40 -25.43 6.09 53.79
C LEU A 40 -24.95 6.75 52.48
N LEU A 41 -23.68 7.15 52.40
CA LEU A 41 -23.09 7.83 51.23
C LEU A 41 -22.25 6.89 50.34
N GLU A 42 -22.26 5.58 50.60
CA GLU A 42 -21.71 4.57 49.70
C GLU A 42 -22.72 4.34 48.56
N LYS A 43 -22.87 5.34 47.71
CA LYS A 43 -23.68 5.27 46.49
C LYS A 43 -23.12 4.12 45.65
N ARG A 44 -23.87 3.01 45.57
CA ARG A 44 -23.53 1.84 44.75
C ARG A 44 -23.31 2.30 43.32
N THR A 45 -22.07 2.21 42.84
CA THR A 45 -21.79 2.19 41.41
C THR A 45 -22.14 0.79 40.95
N GLU A 46 -23.30 0.63 40.31
CA GLU A 46 -23.65 -0.62 39.63
C GLU A 46 -22.56 -0.95 38.60
N PRO A 47 -22.09 -2.21 38.51
CA PRO A 47 -21.11 -2.60 37.51
C PRO A 47 -21.74 -2.48 36.12
N SER A 48 -21.22 -1.59 35.28
CA SER A 48 -21.63 -1.50 33.88
C SER A 48 -20.86 -2.54 33.05
N GLU A 49 -21.56 -3.53 32.51
CA GLU A 49 -21.00 -4.44 31.51
C GLU A 49 -21.09 -3.78 30.12
N THR A 50 -19.95 -3.74 29.41
CA THR A 50 -19.88 -3.18 28.05
C THR A 50 -19.62 -4.29 27.03
N LEU A 51 -20.52 -4.45 26.06
CA LEU A 51 -20.31 -5.33 24.92
C LEU A 51 -19.62 -4.57 23.78
N ARG A 52 -18.51 -5.11 23.25
CA ARG A 52 -17.83 -4.56 22.08
C ARG A 52 -18.19 -5.37 20.84
N LEU A 53 -18.67 -4.69 19.81
CA LEU A 53 -19.03 -5.28 18.53
C LEU A 53 -17.96 -4.94 17.49
N HIS A 54 -17.72 -5.85 16.55
CA HIS A 54 -16.76 -5.69 15.46
C HIS A 54 -17.42 -5.68 14.08
N GLU A 55 -16.79 -5.01 13.13
CA GLU A 55 -17.20 -4.93 11.73
C GLU A 55 -15.99 -5.23 10.84
N GLU A 56 -16.17 -6.05 9.80
CA GLU A 56 -15.14 -6.36 8.81
C GLU A 56 -15.01 -5.23 7.78
N GLU A 57 -13.78 -4.82 7.47
CA GLU A 57 -13.47 -3.85 6.41
C GLU A 57 -12.67 -4.51 5.27
N LEU A 58 -12.93 -4.12 4.02
CA LEU A 58 -12.24 -4.64 2.84
C LEU A 58 -11.01 -3.77 2.49
N ASP A 59 -9.82 -4.35 2.54
CA ASP A 59 -8.57 -3.72 2.07
C ASP A 59 -8.14 -4.30 0.71
N ILE A 60 -8.04 -3.45 -0.32
CA ILE A 60 -7.69 -3.84 -1.69
C ILE A 60 -6.32 -3.26 -2.06
N THR A 61 -5.32 -4.13 -2.17
CA THR A 61 -3.96 -3.77 -2.62
C THR A 61 -3.64 -4.39 -3.98
N LYS A 62 -3.18 -3.56 -4.93
CA LYS A 62 -2.74 -4.02 -6.26
C LYS A 62 -1.24 -4.33 -6.26
N LYS A 63 -0.85 -5.47 -6.83
CA LYS A 63 0.56 -5.86 -7.04
C LYS A 63 0.88 -5.86 -8.54
N ARG A 64 2.07 -5.39 -8.90
CA ARG A 64 2.58 -5.49 -10.27
C ARG A 64 3.20 -6.87 -10.45
N VAL A 65 2.74 -7.61 -11.46
CA VAL A 65 3.26 -8.93 -11.81
C VAL A 65 3.74 -8.91 -13.26
N GLN A 66 4.87 -9.57 -13.54
CA GLN A 66 5.36 -9.73 -14.91
C GLN A 66 4.57 -10.83 -15.60
N THR A 67 3.83 -10.49 -16.65
CA THR A 67 2.98 -11.43 -17.38
C THR A 67 3.62 -11.97 -18.66
N GLY A 68 4.70 -11.37 -19.14
CA GLY A 68 5.38 -11.80 -20.35
C GLY A 68 6.74 -11.15 -20.56
N GLU A 69 7.50 -11.70 -21.50
CA GLU A 69 8.81 -11.23 -21.93
C GLU A 69 8.83 -11.17 -23.47
N VAL A 70 9.39 -10.09 -24.02
CA VAL A 70 9.61 -9.93 -25.46
C VAL A 70 11.10 -9.96 -25.72
N LYS A 71 11.56 -10.92 -26.52
CA LYS A 71 12.96 -11.03 -26.95
C LYS A 71 13.06 -10.68 -28.43
N ILE A 72 13.86 -9.66 -28.74
CA ILE A 72 14.14 -9.25 -30.12
C ILE A 72 15.44 -9.93 -30.53
N HIS A 73 15.39 -10.73 -31.59
CA HIS A 73 16.58 -11.31 -32.20
C HIS A 73 16.77 -10.68 -33.57
N HIS A 74 18.03 -10.37 -33.88
CA HIS A 74 18.43 -9.92 -35.21
C HIS A 74 19.35 -10.99 -35.79
N GLU A 75 19.15 -11.30 -37.07
CA GLU A 75 19.95 -12.25 -37.82
C GLU A 75 20.51 -11.56 -39.06
N VAL A 76 21.81 -11.74 -39.31
CA VAL A 76 22.44 -11.29 -40.55
C VAL A 76 22.38 -12.45 -41.53
N VAL A 77 21.70 -12.24 -42.66
CA VAL A 77 21.65 -13.21 -43.75
C VAL A 77 22.46 -12.69 -44.93
N ASP A 78 23.21 -13.58 -45.57
CA ASP A 78 23.95 -13.27 -46.78
C ASP A 78 23.06 -13.46 -48.01
N ASP A 79 23.10 -12.49 -48.92
CA ASP A 79 22.42 -12.54 -50.21
C ASP A 79 23.42 -12.44 -51.36
N GLN A 80 23.19 -13.21 -52.43
CA GLN A 80 24.06 -13.25 -53.59
C GLN A 80 23.54 -12.30 -54.67
N LYS A 81 24.37 -11.33 -55.06
CA LYS A 81 24.05 -10.37 -56.12
C LYS A 81 25.05 -10.44 -57.27
N THR A 82 24.56 -10.72 -58.47
CA THR A 82 25.36 -10.69 -59.69
C THR A 82 25.21 -9.33 -60.37
N ILE A 83 26.34 -8.69 -60.69
CA ILE A 83 26.39 -7.41 -61.42
C ILE A 83 27.36 -7.60 -62.59
N THR A 84 26.90 -7.37 -63.81
CA THR A 84 27.74 -7.40 -65.01
C THR A 84 28.28 -6.01 -65.29
N ILE A 85 29.60 -5.88 -65.31
CA ILE A 85 30.29 -4.61 -65.54
C ILE A 85 31.16 -4.79 -66.79
N PRO A 86 31.00 -3.97 -67.84
CA PRO A 86 31.88 -4.01 -69.00
C PRO A 86 33.25 -3.43 -68.60
N ILE A 87 34.32 -4.15 -68.95
CA ILE A 87 35.70 -3.67 -68.79
C ILE A 87 36.35 -3.47 -70.14
N LYS A 88 37.21 -2.47 -70.25
CA LYS A 88 37.96 -2.14 -71.45
C LYS A 88 39.42 -2.54 -71.31
N ARG A 89 39.97 -3.02 -72.41
CA ARG A 89 41.41 -3.25 -72.59
C ARG A 89 41.88 -2.48 -73.81
N GLN A 90 43.02 -1.83 -73.67
CA GLN A 90 43.67 -1.11 -74.75
C GLN A 90 44.86 -1.92 -75.24
N GLU A 91 44.84 -2.25 -76.53
CA GLU A 91 45.91 -2.94 -77.23
C GLU A 91 46.50 -2.04 -78.31
N MET A 92 47.82 -2.05 -78.44
CA MET A 92 48.52 -1.50 -79.60
C MET A 92 48.72 -2.61 -80.62
N VAL A 93 48.29 -2.36 -81.85
CA VAL A 93 48.51 -3.28 -82.97
C VAL A 93 49.58 -2.67 -83.86
N ILE A 94 50.64 -3.44 -84.11
CA ILE A 94 51.67 -3.12 -85.10
C ILE A 94 51.49 -4.11 -86.25
N GLU A 95 51.21 -3.59 -87.43
CA GLU A 95 51.08 -4.37 -88.67
C GLU A 95 52.40 -4.32 -89.44
N ALA A 96 53.01 -5.47 -89.69
CA ALA A 96 54.15 -5.58 -90.61
C ALA A 96 53.66 -5.95 -92.01
N ALA A 97 54.33 -5.44 -93.05
CA ALA A 97 53.98 -5.65 -94.47
C ALA A 97 53.96 -7.12 -94.94
N ASN A 98 54.35 -8.06 -94.07
CA ASN A 98 54.51 -9.48 -94.33
C ASN A 98 53.44 -10.33 -93.62
N GLU A 99 52.26 -9.75 -93.30
CA GLU A 99 51.10 -10.40 -92.65
C GLU A 99 51.30 -10.80 -91.17
N GLU A 100 52.31 -10.27 -90.49
CA GLU A 100 52.50 -10.47 -89.05
C GLU A 100 51.89 -9.30 -88.24
N GLU A 101 50.92 -9.61 -87.37
CA GLU A 101 50.35 -8.68 -86.39
C GLU A 101 50.97 -8.90 -85.00
N LEU A 102 51.58 -7.85 -84.44
CA LEU A 102 52.03 -7.85 -83.04
C LEU A 102 51.07 -7.01 -82.18
N ARG A 103 50.46 -7.65 -81.17
CA ARG A 103 49.54 -7.00 -80.22
C ARG A 103 50.20 -6.82 -78.86
N ILE A 104 50.38 -5.57 -78.44
CA ILE A 104 50.97 -5.21 -77.15
C ILE A 104 49.89 -4.60 -76.26
N PRO A 105 49.56 -5.19 -75.10
CA PRO A 105 48.64 -4.57 -74.16
C PRO A 105 49.26 -3.31 -73.53
N ILE A 106 48.52 -2.21 -73.50
CA ILE A 106 48.96 -0.95 -72.90
C ILE A 106 48.28 -0.72 -71.55
N LYS A 107 46.95 -0.87 -71.49
CA LYS A 107 46.14 -0.58 -70.31
C LYS A 107 44.97 -1.54 -70.19
N GLU A 108 44.58 -1.80 -68.95
CA GLU A 108 43.46 -2.66 -68.59
C GLU A 108 42.67 -1.99 -67.45
N GLU A 109 41.35 -2.08 -67.51
CA GLU A 109 40.47 -1.62 -66.42
C GLU A 109 40.36 -2.70 -65.34
N GLU A 110 40.49 -2.29 -64.07
CA GLU A 110 40.35 -3.16 -62.88
C GLU A 110 39.07 -2.80 -62.09
N ILE A 111 38.41 -3.79 -61.50
CA ILE A 111 37.19 -3.60 -60.70
C ILE A 111 37.53 -3.70 -59.20
N GLU A 112 37.14 -2.67 -58.43
CA GLU A 112 37.17 -2.70 -56.97
C GLU A 112 35.76 -2.76 -56.38
N ILE A 113 35.48 -3.77 -55.53
CA ILE A 113 34.17 -3.97 -54.90
C ILE A 113 34.25 -3.64 -53.40
N ARG A 114 33.42 -2.70 -52.95
CA ARG A 114 33.30 -2.33 -51.52
C ARG A 114 31.86 -2.43 -51.04
N LYS A 115 31.63 -3.16 -49.94
CA LYS A 115 30.33 -3.24 -49.26
C LYS A 115 30.27 -2.22 -48.13
N ARG A 116 29.16 -1.48 -48.02
CA ARG A 116 28.88 -0.56 -46.90
C ARG A 116 27.53 -0.91 -46.28
N PRO A 117 27.42 -1.02 -44.95
CA PRO A 117 26.14 -1.29 -44.29
C PRO A 117 25.20 -0.09 -44.46
N VAL A 118 23.93 -0.37 -44.73
CA VAL A 118 22.86 0.64 -44.83
C VAL A 118 21.69 0.22 -43.95
N LYS A 119 21.10 1.18 -43.22
CA LYS A 119 19.90 0.91 -42.41
C LYS A 119 18.71 0.73 -43.34
N VAL A 120 18.13 -0.46 -43.35
CA VAL A 120 16.95 -0.77 -44.16
C VAL A 120 15.66 -0.63 -43.35
N ASN A 121 15.65 -1.14 -42.10
CA ASN A 121 14.47 -1.19 -41.25
C ASN A 121 14.78 -0.78 -39.80
N GLU A 122 13.77 -0.29 -39.08
CA GLU A 122 13.81 0.02 -37.66
C GLU A 122 12.63 -0.62 -36.95
N VAL A 123 12.89 -1.29 -35.82
CA VAL A 123 11.87 -1.94 -35.00
C VAL A 123 11.88 -1.30 -33.62
N SER A 124 10.77 -0.69 -33.22
CA SER A 124 10.59 -0.06 -31.90
C SER A 124 9.61 -0.85 -31.04
N VAL A 125 10.00 -1.17 -29.80
CA VAL A 125 9.10 -1.79 -28.82
C VAL A 125 8.81 -0.80 -27.70
N SER A 126 7.53 -0.42 -27.53
CA SER A 126 7.07 0.46 -26.46
C SER A 126 6.09 -0.25 -25.53
N LYS A 127 6.15 0.08 -24.24
CA LYS A 127 5.21 -0.40 -23.23
C LYS A 127 4.21 0.72 -22.94
N HIS A 128 2.92 0.40 -23.00
CA HIS A 128 1.84 1.32 -22.65
C HIS A 128 1.08 0.77 -21.45
N GLN A 129 0.76 1.65 -20.48
CA GLN A 129 -0.11 1.31 -19.37
C GLN A 129 -1.56 1.54 -19.81
N ILE A 130 -2.40 0.53 -19.62
CA ILE A 130 -3.83 0.59 -19.93
C ILE A 130 -4.58 0.44 -18.60
N GLU A 131 -5.50 1.36 -18.32
CA GLU A 131 -6.36 1.28 -17.15
C GLU A 131 -7.54 0.35 -17.42
N LYS A 132 -7.73 -0.65 -16.55
CA LYS A 132 -8.88 -1.55 -16.57
C LYS A 132 -9.61 -1.43 -15.23
N ILE A 133 -10.92 -1.27 -15.30
CA ILE A 133 -11.80 -1.28 -14.12
C ILE A 133 -12.23 -2.73 -13.89
N GLU A 134 -12.02 -3.24 -12.68
CA GLU A 134 -12.50 -4.55 -12.25
C GLU A 134 -13.40 -4.35 -11.02
N THR A 135 -14.58 -4.98 -11.03
CA THR A 135 -15.53 -4.94 -9.93
C THR A 135 -15.31 -6.17 -9.06
N ILE A 136 -15.02 -5.95 -7.77
CA ILE A 136 -14.86 -7.01 -6.77
C ILE A 136 -16.09 -6.95 -5.85
N THR A 137 -16.71 -8.10 -5.60
CA THR A 137 -17.84 -8.23 -4.68
C THR A 137 -17.45 -9.19 -3.57
N GLU A 138 -17.37 -8.70 -2.34
CA GLU A 138 -17.05 -9.47 -1.15
C GLU A 138 -18.14 -9.34 -0.09
N LYS A 139 -18.31 -10.38 0.73
CA LYS A 139 -19.28 -10.38 1.84
C LYS A 139 -18.55 -9.97 3.12
N LEU A 140 -18.96 -8.86 3.71
CA LEU A 140 -18.46 -8.38 5.00
C LEU A 140 -19.46 -8.69 6.10
N LYS A 141 -18.96 -9.05 7.28
CA LYS A 141 -19.77 -9.32 8.47
C LYS A 141 -19.74 -8.12 9.42
N LYS A 142 -20.88 -7.93 10.09
CA LYS A 142 -21.05 -6.93 11.13
C LYS A 142 -21.77 -7.57 12.31
N GLU A 143 -21.19 -7.44 13.49
CA GLU A 143 -21.82 -7.88 14.73
C GLU A 143 -22.87 -6.84 15.16
N VAL A 144 -24.07 -7.31 15.51
CA VAL A 144 -25.18 -6.49 16.00
C VAL A 144 -25.63 -7.04 17.34
N ALA A 145 -25.77 -6.18 18.34
CA ALA A 145 -26.31 -6.56 19.63
C ALA A 145 -27.83 -6.46 19.62
N ASP A 146 -28.50 -7.54 20.04
CA ASP A 146 -29.92 -7.55 20.37
C ASP A 146 -30.08 -7.86 21.87
N VAL A 147 -30.96 -7.12 22.54
CA VAL A 147 -31.08 -7.15 24.01
C VAL A 147 -32.50 -7.58 24.36
N GLU A 148 -32.64 -8.83 24.82
CA GLU A 148 -33.89 -9.36 25.38
C GLU A 148 -33.86 -9.33 26.91
N VAL A 149 -34.88 -8.73 27.52
CA VAL A 149 -35.06 -8.69 28.98
C VAL A 149 -36.20 -9.61 29.39
N LYS A 150 -35.95 -10.49 30.36
CA LYS A 150 -36.98 -11.30 31.03
C LYS A 150 -37.13 -10.84 32.48
N GLY A 151 -38.28 -10.26 32.81
CA GLY A 151 -38.57 -9.65 34.12
C GLY A 151 -38.69 -8.12 34.05
N GLU A 152 -38.72 -7.43 35.20
CA GLU A 152 -38.64 -5.96 35.25
C GLU A 152 -37.17 -5.52 35.29
N ALA A 153 -36.66 -4.99 34.16
CA ALA A 153 -35.38 -4.29 34.13
C ALA A 153 -35.53 -2.95 33.40
N ASP A 154 -34.86 -1.92 33.90
CA ASP A 154 -34.86 -0.57 33.34
C ASP A 154 -33.74 -0.44 32.30
N ILE A 155 -34.11 -0.29 31.02
CA ILE A 155 -33.15 -0.25 29.88
C ILE A 155 -32.99 1.20 29.43
N ILE A 156 -31.78 1.75 29.59
CA ILE A 156 -31.42 3.07 29.05
C ILE A 156 -30.66 2.85 27.73
N LYS A 157 -31.36 2.94 26.60
CA LYS A 157 -30.72 2.97 25.27
C LYS A 157 -30.18 4.38 25.01
N ASN A 158 -28.85 4.54 25.04
CA ASN A 158 -28.20 5.74 24.54
C ASN A 158 -27.68 5.49 23.12
N GLY A 159 -28.37 6.05 22.12
CA GLY A 159 -27.85 6.18 20.76
C GLY A 159 -28.89 6.06 19.67
N ASP A 160 -29.27 7.20 19.08
CA ASP A 160 -29.60 7.35 17.66
C ASP A 160 -29.20 8.77 17.25
N ASN A 161 -28.15 8.89 16.44
CA ASN A 161 -27.96 9.99 15.48
C ASN A 161 -27.14 9.50 14.31
#